data_AF-G9WVX7-F1
#
_entry.id   AF-G9WVX7-F1
#
_cell.length_a   1.000
_cell.length_b   1.000
_cell.length_c   1.000
_cell.angle_alpha   90.00
_cell.angle_beta   90.00
_cell.angle_gamma   90.00
#
_symmetry.space_group_name_H-M   'P 1'
#
loop_
_entity.id
_entity.type
_entity.pdbx_description
1 polymer ?
#
loop_
_entity_poly.entity_id
_entity_poly.type
_entity_poly.pdbx_seq_one_letter_code
_entity_poly.pdbx_strand_id
1 'polypeptide(L)'
;MIEIQLPESEAAAKIIVVGVGGAGNNAVNRMVDEGIVGVEFIGVNTDKQALQSSKAASSMPIGEKLTKGLGCGGKPEIGTKAAEESAEEITAALQGADMVFVTCGMGGGTGTGAAPVIAKIAKDMGILTVGVVTKPFRFEAKQRMKNALSGIDALKEPW
;
A
#
# COMPACT_ATOMS: atom_id res chain seq x y z
N MET A 1 7.52 -35.10 35.63
CA MET A 1 6.68 -34.90 34.44
C MET A 1 6.45 -33.41 34.35
N ILE A 2 7.06 -32.71 33.39
CA ILE A 2 6.87 -31.27 33.23
C ILE A 2 5.70 -31.11 32.26
N GLU A 3 4.56 -30.68 32.76
CA GLU A 3 3.45 -30.23 31.92
C GLU A 3 3.84 -28.89 31.32
N ILE A 4 4.14 -28.89 30.03
CA ILE A 4 4.25 -27.66 29.25
C ILE A 4 2.81 -27.21 29.01
N GLN A 5 2.34 -26.24 29.79
CA GLN A 5 1.17 -25.47 29.43
C GLN A 5 1.52 -24.71 28.14
N LEU A 6 0.97 -25.16 27.01
CA LEU A 6 0.94 -24.38 25.79
C LEU A 6 0.17 -23.09 26.12
N PRO A 7 0.73 -21.90 25.87
CA PRO A 7 0.02 -20.66 26.16
C PRO A 7 -1.29 -20.66 25.36
N GLU A 8 -2.41 -20.54 26.08
CA GLU A 8 -3.71 -20.31 25.49
C GLU A 8 -3.67 -18.98 24.73
N SER A 9 -3.74 -19.05 23.40
CA SER A 9 -4.08 -17.92 22.52
C SER A 9 -3.32 -16.61 22.83
N GLU A 10 -2.04 -16.53 22.47
CA GLU A 10 -1.47 -15.22 22.13
C GLU A 10 -2.33 -14.63 21.01
N ALA A 11 -2.94 -13.48 21.23
CA ALA A 11 -3.75 -12.79 20.24
C ALA A 11 -2.96 -12.71 18.93
N ALA A 12 -3.47 -13.34 17.86
CA ALA A 12 -2.78 -13.35 16.58
C ALA A 12 -2.57 -11.90 16.13
N ALA A 13 -1.31 -11.54 15.84
CA ALA A 13 -0.95 -10.20 15.41
C ALA A 13 -1.80 -9.78 14.20
N LYS A 14 -2.39 -8.59 14.24
CA LYS A 14 -3.20 -8.04 13.16
C LYS A 14 -2.28 -7.52 12.05
N ILE A 15 -2.20 -8.27 10.95
CA ILE A 15 -1.39 -7.93 9.78
C ILE A 15 -2.28 -7.35 8.68
N ILE A 16 -1.90 -6.20 8.14
CA ILE A 16 -2.58 -5.56 7.01
C ILE A 16 -1.63 -5.48 5.80
N VAL A 17 -2.10 -5.88 4.62
CA VAL A 17 -1.41 -5.74 3.35
C VAL A 17 -2.10 -4.68 2.51
N VAL A 18 -1.40 -3.58 2.25
CA VAL A 18 -1.88 -2.44 1.46
C VAL A 18 -1.27 -2.48 0.06
N GLY A 19 -2.09 -2.81 -0.93
CA GLY A 19 -1.75 -2.67 -2.35
C GLY A 19 -1.95 -1.23 -2.79
N VAL A 20 -0.92 -0.59 -3.34
CA VAL A 20 -0.98 0.82 -3.76
C VAL A 20 -0.82 0.94 -5.28
N GLY A 21 -1.81 1.56 -5.92
CA GLY A 21 -1.88 1.73 -7.37
C GLY A 21 -2.13 0.41 -8.12
N GLY A 22 -2.10 0.47 -9.46
CA GLY A 22 -2.48 -0.67 -10.29
C GLY A 22 -1.66 -1.95 -10.03
N ALA A 23 -0.34 -1.86 -10.01
CA ALA A 23 0.52 -3.03 -9.78
C ALA A 23 0.38 -3.58 -8.34
N GLY A 24 0.24 -2.72 -7.33
CA GLY A 24 0.03 -3.14 -5.95
C GLY A 24 -1.31 -3.85 -5.79
N ASN A 25 -2.39 -3.29 -6.36
CA ASN A 25 -3.71 -3.92 -6.34
C ASN A 25 -3.74 -5.25 -7.09
N ASN A 26 -3.04 -5.35 -8.22
CA ASN A 26 -2.91 -6.63 -8.93
C ASN A 26 -2.17 -7.69 -8.10
N ALA A 27 -1.13 -7.29 -7.37
CA ALA A 27 -0.43 -8.19 -6.45
C ALA A 27 -1.35 -8.65 -5.31
N VAL A 28 -2.12 -7.73 -4.71
CA VAL A 28 -3.11 -8.07 -3.68
C VAL A 28 -4.19 -9.00 -4.23
N ASN A 29 -4.73 -8.73 -5.41
CA ASN A 29 -5.70 -9.62 -6.06
C ASN A 29 -5.16 -11.03 -6.22
N ARG A 30 -3.88 -11.17 -6.59
CA ARG A 30 -3.22 -12.47 -6.71
C ARG A 30 -3.07 -13.16 -5.35
N MET A 31 -2.73 -12.43 -4.29
CA MET A 31 -2.65 -12.97 -2.93
C MET A 31 -4.01 -13.49 -2.43
N VAL A 32 -5.09 -12.78 -2.76
CA VAL A 32 -6.47 -13.21 -2.45
C VAL A 32 -6.81 -14.48 -3.24
N ASP A 33 -6.50 -14.53 -4.53
CA ASP A 33 -6.76 -15.70 -5.38
C ASP A 33 -5.98 -16.94 -4.95
N GLU A 34 -4.77 -16.76 -4.40
CA GLU A 34 -3.95 -17.84 -3.84
C GLU A 34 -4.38 -18.26 -2.43
N GLY A 35 -5.37 -17.59 -1.83
CA GLY A 35 -5.95 -17.97 -0.55
C GLY A 35 -5.04 -17.69 0.65
N ILE A 36 -4.24 -16.62 0.61
CA ILE A 36 -3.44 -16.21 1.76
C ILE A 36 -4.38 -15.82 2.91
N VAL A 37 -4.20 -16.47 4.07
CA VAL A 37 -4.98 -16.27 5.30
C VAL A 37 -4.19 -15.55 6.37
N GLY A 38 -4.88 -14.98 7.36
CA GLY A 38 -4.25 -14.30 8.51
C GLY A 38 -3.79 -12.88 8.24
N VAL A 39 -4.19 -12.30 7.10
CA VAL A 39 -3.91 -10.89 6.74
C VAL A 39 -5.17 -10.21 6.22
N GLU A 40 -5.31 -8.92 6.50
CA GLU A 40 -6.34 -8.08 5.89
C GLU A 40 -5.79 -7.41 4.64
N PHE A 41 -6.56 -7.42 3.55
CA PHE A 41 -6.16 -6.81 2.28
C PHE A 41 -6.86 -5.48 2.05
N ILE A 42 -6.09 -4.44 1.74
CA ILE A 42 -6.58 -3.11 1.36
C ILE A 42 -6.02 -2.76 -0.02
N GLY A 43 -6.90 -2.50 -0.99
CA GLY A 43 -6.52 -1.95 -2.28
C GLY A 43 -6.67 -0.42 -2.30
N VAL A 44 -5.60 0.30 -2.64
CA VAL A 44 -5.57 1.78 -2.65
C VAL A 44 -5.29 2.27 -4.06
N ASN A 45 -6.12 3.19 -4.58
CA ASN A 45 -5.84 3.80 -5.88
C ASN A 45 -6.49 5.18 -6.03
N THR A 46 -5.94 6.01 -6.92
CA THR A 46 -6.58 7.25 -7.37
C THR A 46 -7.53 7.02 -8.55
N ASP A 47 -7.42 5.88 -9.21
CA ASP A 47 -8.32 5.44 -10.27
C ASP A 47 -9.44 4.57 -9.69
N LYS A 48 -10.67 5.11 -9.68
CA LYS A 48 -11.86 4.41 -9.16
C LYS A 48 -12.24 3.22 -10.04
N GLN A 49 -12.07 3.33 -11.35
CA GLN A 49 -12.40 2.25 -12.27
C GLN A 49 -11.48 1.05 -12.03
N ALA A 50 -10.19 1.30 -11.78
CA ALA A 50 -9.26 0.23 -11.41
C ALA A 50 -9.66 -0.48 -10.11
N LEU A 51 -10.15 0.26 -9.11
CA LEU A 51 -10.58 -0.32 -7.82
C LEU A 51 -11.83 -1.20 -7.93
N GLN A 52 -12.71 -0.99 -8.91
CA GLN A 52 -13.87 -1.87 -9.13
C GLN A 52 -13.49 -3.33 -9.41
N SER A 53 -12.26 -3.55 -9.89
CA SER A 53 -11.71 -4.89 -10.14
C SER A 53 -10.88 -5.45 -8.96
N SER A 54 -10.82 -4.72 -7.84
CA SER A 54 -10.12 -5.16 -6.64
C SER A 54 -10.86 -6.33 -5.98
N LYS A 55 -10.11 -7.36 -5.59
CA LYS A 55 -10.57 -8.51 -4.81
C LYS A 55 -10.24 -8.37 -3.32
N ALA A 56 -9.55 -7.29 -2.94
CA ALA A 56 -9.28 -6.96 -1.55
C ALA A 56 -10.60 -6.78 -0.79
N ALA A 57 -10.64 -7.20 0.48
CA ALA A 57 -11.82 -7.04 1.33
C ALA A 57 -12.18 -5.56 1.55
N SER A 58 -11.17 -4.68 1.53
CA SER A 58 -11.34 -3.23 1.57
C SER A 58 -10.71 -2.58 0.35
N SER A 59 -11.37 -1.59 -0.22
CA SER A 59 -10.89 -0.80 -1.36
C SER A 59 -11.08 0.68 -1.07
N MET A 60 -10.00 1.44 -1.15
CA MET A 60 -9.93 2.85 -0.78
C MET A 60 -9.53 3.71 -1.99
N PRO A 61 -10.48 4.46 -2.58
CA PRO A 61 -10.12 5.55 -3.47
C PRO A 61 -9.43 6.67 -2.68
N ILE A 62 -8.36 7.24 -3.21
CA ILE A 62 -7.66 8.38 -2.59
C ILE A 62 -7.61 9.57 -3.54
N GLY A 63 -7.53 10.79 -2.98
CA GLY A 63 -7.41 12.02 -3.76
C GLY A 63 -8.58 12.26 -4.72
N GLU A 64 -9.82 12.01 -4.27
CA GLU A 64 -11.01 12.15 -5.10
C GLU A 64 -11.23 13.58 -5.58
N LYS A 65 -10.94 14.58 -4.73
CA LYS A 65 -11.11 15.99 -5.10
C LYS A 65 -10.06 16.40 -6.12
N LEU A 66 -8.83 15.90 -5.97
CA LEU A 66 -7.71 16.21 -6.85
C LEU A 66 -7.81 15.53 -8.22
N THR A 67 -8.16 14.24 -8.26
CA THR A 67 -8.09 13.42 -9.48
C THR A 67 -9.45 13.19 -10.12
N LYS A 68 -10.55 13.49 -9.42
CA LYS A 68 -11.93 13.14 -9.80
C LYS A 68 -12.12 11.64 -10.05
N GLY A 69 -11.28 10.81 -9.44
CA GLY A 69 -11.28 9.36 -9.62
C GLY A 69 -10.68 8.85 -10.93
N LEU A 70 -9.97 9.70 -11.69
CA LEU A 70 -9.40 9.38 -13.01
C LEU A 70 -7.91 8.96 -12.96
N GLY A 71 -7.31 8.90 -11.77
CA GLY A 71 -5.91 8.55 -11.60
C GLY A 71 -4.91 9.71 -11.72
N CYS A 72 -3.63 9.41 -11.48
CA CYS A 72 -2.55 10.41 -11.43
C CYS A 72 -1.86 10.70 -12.77
N GLY A 73 -2.22 10.02 -13.87
CA GLY A 73 -1.57 10.22 -15.17
C GLY A 73 -0.05 9.96 -15.18
N GLY A 74 0.45 9.08 -14.31
CA GLY A 74 1.89 8.76 -14.22
C GLY A 74 2.73 9.77 -13.45
N LYS A 75 2.11 10.74 -12.78
CA LYS A 75 2.76 11.81 -12.00
C LYS A 75 2.83 11.48 -10.50
N PRO A 76 4.00 11.15 -9.92
CA PRO A 76 4.12 10.80 -8.51
C PRO A 76 3.65 11.90 -7.56
N GLU A 77 3.91 13.18 -7.91
CA GLU A 77 3.53 14.33 -7.09
C GLU A 77 2.02 14.45 -6.87
N ILE A 78 1.22 13.99 -7.83
CA ILE A 78 -0.24 13.92 -7.69
C ILE A 78 -0.62 12.76 -6.76
N GLY A 79 0.10 11.63 -6.85
CA GLY A 79 -0.11 10.49 -5.97
C GLY A 79 0.19 10.81 -4.50
N THR A 80 1.25 11.57 -4.24
CA THR A 80 1.59 12.06 -2.89
C THR A 80 0.47 12.93 -2.34
N LYS A 81 0.06 13.96 -3.08
CA LYS A 81 -1.03 14.86 -2.66
C LYS A 81 -2.35 14.12 -2.46
N ALA A 82 -2.64 13.12 -3.30
CA ALA A 82 -3.83 12.30 -3.17
C ALA A 82 -3.83 11.48 -1.87
N ALA A 83 -2.68 10.95 -1.47
CA ALA A 83 -2.56 10.23 -0.20
C ALA A 83 -2.62 11.18 1.01
N GLU A 84 -2.01 12.37 0.92
CA GLU A 84 -2.11 13.41 1.95
C GLU A 84 -3.55 13.91 2.13
N GLU A 85 -4.29 14.10 1.03
CA GLU A 85 -5.72 14.46 1.07
C GLU A 85 -6.55 13.42 1.83
N SER A 86 -6.21 12.14 1.69
CA SER A 86 -6.90 11.00 2.29
C SER A 86 -6.21 10.47 3.57
N ALA A 87 -5.35 11.26 4.22
CA ALA A 87 -4.56 10.80 5.37
C ALA A 87 -5.42 10.29 6.55
N GLU A 88 -6.55 10.94 6.82
CA GLU A 88 -7.49 10.53 7.87
C GLU A 88 -8.12 9.16 7.57
N GLU A 89 -8.51 8.93 6.32
CA GLU A 89 -9.10 7.67 5.84
C GLU A 89 -8.07 6.54 5.89
N ILE A 90 -6.83 6.81 5.47
CA ILE A 90 -5.69 5.88 5.57
C ILE A 90 -5.44 5.52 7.04
N THR A 91 -5.37 6.52 7.93
CA THR A 91 -5.17 6.31 9.37
C THR A 91 -6.25 5.41 9.97
N ALA A 92 -7.52 5.69 9.66
CA ALA A 92 -8.64 4.88 10.14
C ALA A 92 -8.56 3.42 9.64
N ALA A 93 -8.13 3.20 8.39
CA ALA A 93 -8.03 1.87 7.81
C ALA A 93 -6.86 1.04 8.38
N LEU A 94 -5.81 1.70 8.87
CA LEU A 94 -4.64 1.04 9.49
C LEU A 94 -4.79 0.82 11.00
N GLN A 95 -5.87 1.32 11.60
CA GLN A 95 -6.06 1.30 13.04
C GLN A 95 -6.04 -0.13 13.61
N GLY A 96 -5.27 -0.29 14.69
CA GLY A 96 -5.12 -1.54 15.42
C GLY A 96 -4.26 -2.60 14.74
N ALA A 97 -3.59 -2.29 13.62
CA ALA A 97 -2.63 -3.20 13.02
C ALA A 97 -1.34 -3.26 13.84
N ASP A 98 -0.81 -4.46 14.02
CA ASP A 98 0.53 -4.67 14.59
C ASP A 98 1.61 -4.57 13.50
N MET A 99 1.25 -4.93 12.27
CA MET A 99 2.14 -4.91 11.11
C MET A 99 1.42 -4.51 9.82
N VAL A 100 2.08 -3.67 9.02
CA VAL A 100 1.60 -3.24 7.71
C VAL A 100 2.63 -3.54 6.63
N PHE A 101 2.20 -4.27 5.60
CA PHE A 101 2.95 -4.43 4.36
C PHE A 101 2.44 -3.43 3.32
N VAL A 102 3.31 -2.54 2.84
CA VAL A 102 3.00 -1.64 1.73
C VAL A 102 3.59 -2.23 0.46
N THR A 103 2.73 -2.65 -0.47
CA THR A 103 3.15 -3.24 -1.75
C THR A 103 2.75 -2.38 -2.94
N CYS A 104 3.71 -2.08 -3.81
CA CYS A 104 3.45 -1.33 -5.03
C CYS A 104 4.47 -1.61 -6.13
N GLY A 105 4.06 -1.35 -7.38
CA GLY A 105 4.98 -1.23 -8.51
C GLY A 105 5.44 0.22 -8.66
N MET A 106 6.75 0.45 -8.50
CA MET A 106 7.33 1.78 -8.56
C MET A 106 7.47 2.25 -10.01
N GLY A 107 7.45 3.57 -10.21
CA GLY A 107 7.62 4.23 -11.51
C GLY A 107 6.34 4.80 -12.12
N GLY A 108 5.18 4.39 -11.63
CA GLY A 108 3.88 4.99 -11.93
C GLY A 108 3.62 6.30 -11.16
N GLY A 109 2.38 6.80 -11.19
CA GLY A 109 1.97 7.97 -10.42
C GLY A 109 1.54 7.60 -9.00
N THR A 110 0.44 6.87 -8.87
CA THR A 110 -0.17 6.52 -7.58
C THR A 110 0.75 5.73 -6.68
N GLY A 111 1.24 4.56 -7.12
CA GLY A 111 2.10 3.70 -6.30
C GLY A 111 3.38 4.40 -5.82
N THR A 112 4.07 5.10 -6.72
CA THR A 112 5.31 5.81 -6.41
C THR A 112 5.10 6.95 -5.41
N GLY A 113 4.03 7.73 -5.58
CA GLY A 113 3.76 8.91 -4.75
C GLY A 113 3.06 8.62 -3.43
N ALA A 114 2.10 7.70 -3.44
CA ALA A 114 1.25 7.40 -2.28
C ALA A 114 1.88 6.37 -1.32
N ALA A 115 2.67 5.41 -1.83
CA ALA A 115 3.24 4.36 -0.96
C ALA A 115 4.15 4.93 0.16
N PRO A 116 5.03 5.92 -0.10
CA PRO A 116 5.80 6.55 0.98
C PRO A 116 4.93 7.25 2.03
N VAL A 117 3.84 7.90 1.61
CA VAL A 117 2.90 8.59 2.53
C VAL A 117 2.19 7.58 3.42
N ILE A 118 1.67 6.49 2.85
CA ILE A 118 0.99 5.43 3.61
C ILE A 118 1.96 4.76 4.59
N ALA A 119 3.18 4.46 4.15
CA ALA A 119 4.20 3.87 5.01
C ALA A 119 4.58 4.81 6.18
N LYS A 120 4.66 6.12 5.91
CA LYS A 120 4.90 7.12 6.94
C LYS A 120 3.75 7.16 7.96
N ILE A 121 2.50 7.21 7.52
CA ILE A 121 1.33 7.18 8.41
C ILE A 121 1.36 5.93 9.30
N ALA A 122 1.59 4.75 8.71
CA ALA A 122 1.69 3.51 9.48
C ALA A 122 2.79 3.56 10.55
N LYS A 123 3.96 4.10 10.19
CA LYS A 123 5.09 4.24 11.11
C LYS A 123 4.81 5.26 12.22
N ASP A 124 4.19 6.40 11.88
CA ASP A 124 3.80 7.45 12.84
C ASP A 124 2.76 6.92 13.85
N MET A 125 1.96 5.93 13.45
CA MET A 125 1.04 5.19 14.33
C MET A 125 1.74 4.13 15.21
N GLY A 126 3.04 3.93 15.06
CA GLY A 126 3.81 2.92 15.80
C GLY A 126 3.72 1.49 15.24
N ILE A 127 3.25 1.33 14.01
CA ILE A 127 3.01 0.02 13.39
C ILE A 127 4.30 -0.48 12.71
N LEU A 128 4.62 -1.77 12.86
CA LEU A 128 5.74 -2.37 12.14
C LEU A 128 5.48 -2.31 10.63
N THR A 129 6.25 -1.48 9.93
CA THR A 129 5.96 -1.16 8.52
C THR A 129 7.03 -1.74 7.60
N VAL A 130 6.61 -2.55 6.62
CA VAL A 130 7.49 -3.20 5.64
C VAL A 130 7.07 -2.83 4.22
N GLY A 131 7.98 -2.22 3.46
CA GLY A 131 7.78 -1.92 2.04
C GLY A 131 8.27 -3.04 1.13
N VAL A 132 7.38 -3.62 0.32
CA VAL A 132 7.73 -4.65 -0.68
C VAL A 132 7.39 -4.10 -2.07
N VAL A 133 8.41 -3.65 -2.80
CA VAL A 133 8.18 -2.87 -4.02
C VAL A 133 9.01 -3.38 -5.20
N THR A 134 8.46 -3.24 -6.41
CA THR A 134 9.15 -3.65 -7.64
C THR A 134 9.66 -2.44 -8.41
N LYS A 135 10.79 -2.61 -9.10
CA LYS A 135 11.30 -1.63 -10.07
C LYS A 135 10.72 -1.94 -11.45
N PRO A 136 10.50 -0.93 -12.29
CA PRO A 136 10.03 -1.14 -13.66
C PRO A 136 11.06 -1.90 -14.48
N PHE A 137 10.59 -2.63 -15.49
CA PHE A 137 11.47 -3.28 -16.47
C PHE A 137 12.24 -2.24 -17.28
N ARG A 138 13.40 -2.65 -17.83
CA ARG A 138 14.27 -1.77 -18.64
C ARG A 138 13.56 -1.19 -19.88
N PHE A 139 12.51 -1.85 -20.38
CA PHE A 139 11.76 -1.43 -21.57
C PHE A 139 10.61 -0.44 -21.27
N GLU A 140 10.25 -0.18 -20.00
CA GLU A 140 9.08 0.66 -19.64
C GLU A 140 9.36 2.18 -19.63
N ALA A 141 10.30 2.63 -20.46
CA ALA A 141 10.81 4.00 -20.55
C ALA A 141 11.67 4.46 -19.35
N LYS A 142 12.72 5.24 -19.66
CA LYS A 142 13.68 5.76 -18.67
C LYS A 142 13.02 6.59 -17.57
N GLN A 143 11.95 7.32 -17.89
CA GLN A 143 11.23 8.16 -16.92
C GLN A 143 10.61 7.33 -15.80
N ARG A 144 10.08 6.12 -16.08
CA ARG A 144 9.54 5.25 -15.02
C ARG A 144 10.63 4.81 -14.05
N MET A 145 11.80 4.45 -14.55
CA MET A 145 12.93 4.09 -13.68
C MET A 145 13.37 5.27 -12.81
N LYS A 146 13.42 6.49 -13.37
CA LYS A 146 13.75 7.71 -12.61
C LYS A 146 12.73 7.95 -11.49
N ASN A 147 11.44 7.88 -11.80
CA ASN A 147 10.37 8.00 -10.82
C ASN A 147 10.49 6.90 -9.75
N ALA A 148 10.77 5.66 -10.15
CA ALA A 148 10.87 4.54 -9.25
C ALA A 148 12.01 4.70 -8.23
N LEU A 149 13.19 5.14 -8.68
CA LEU A 149 14.31 5.42 -7.79
C LEU A 149 13.95 6.51 -6.78
N SER A 150 13.38 7.62 -7.25
CA SER A 150 12.93 8.70 -6.36
C SER A 150 11.89 8.23 -5.33
N GLY A 151 10.92 7.39 -5.73
CA GLY A 151 9.91 6.85 -4.81
C GLY A 151 10.49 5.83 -3.81
N ILE A 152 11.48 5.04 -4.22
CA ILE A 152 12.20 4.11 -3.33
C ILE A 152 13.05 4.88 -2.33
N ASP A 153 13.74 5.93 -2.77
CA ASP A 153 14.54 6.77 -1.90
C ASP A 153 13.64 7.44 -0.86
N ALA A 154 12.51 8.02 -1.30
CA ALA A 154 11.48 8.51 -0.39
C ALA A 154 11.07 7.41 0.59
N LEU A 155 10.60 6.24 0.14
CA LEU A 155 10.14 5.16 1.03
C LEU A 155 11.17 4.71 2.09
N LYS A 156 12.46 4.87 1.82
CA LYS A 156 13.57 4.48 2.70
C LYS A 156 13.98 5.56 3.70
N GLU A 157 13.58 6.82 3.51
CA GLU A 157 14.10 7.90 4.34
C GLU A 157 13.82 7.66 5.83
N PRO A 158 14.78 8.01 6.72
CA PRO A 158 14.60 7.91 8.15
C PRO A 158 13.62 9.00 8.62
N TRP A 159 12.34 8.67 8.61
CA TRP A 159 11.28 9.37 9.33
C TRP A 159 11.37 9.07 10.83
#